data_AF-D3EDK2-F1
#
_entry.id   AF-D3EDK2-F1
#
_cell.length_a   1.000
_cell.length_b   1.000
_cell.length_c   1.000
_cell.angle_alpha   90.00
_cell.angle_beta   90.00
_cell.angle_gamma   90.00
#
_symmetry.space_group_name_H-M   'P 1'
#
loop_
_entity.id
_entity.type
_entity.pdbx_description
1 polymer ?
#
loop_
_entity_poly.entity_id
_entity_poly.type
_entity_poly.pdbx_seq_one_letter_code
_entity_poly.pdbx_strand_id
1 'polypeptide(L)'
;MKKIWAALFMTALCTLTACADSENGKVEPPPVSSVEPALDVKEDLPLVIRNVAALQEGTFAFSDETGHRLLVNPDAAIQDEEASLIAIGQGGEPLPVQYAGEQQATEEDNGRQTSQNFSHQAGQLYEVTEGTAAPNATYFIIPKHHVPKEALLTIQPAKPEKADGQVLQEIKDSKGRAVEQAWPLIQLPEGESLYLVQFVREGDDMLASLALKRESGWLYYDYPAKYDPSSTWRVDDQGEVRPDMFAFLFAAESELGLVLGVQWMGAEGENVSLLSVSDDAITDLGLEYGRYMSP
;
A
#
# COMPACT_ATOMS: atom_id res chain seq x y z
N MET A 1 38.13 25.07 -32.95
CA MET A 1 39.23 25.21 -31.97
C MET A 1 38.96 24.19 -30.86
N LYS A 2 39.44 22.93 -30.95
CA LYS A 2 40.55 22.32 -30.18
C LYS A 2 40.66 22.91 -28.75
N LYS A 3 40.59 22.13 -27.66
CA LYS A 3 41.54 21.06 -27.33
C LYS A 3 40.94 19.93 -26.47
N ILE A 4 41.36 18.73 -26.86
CA ILE A 4 41.40 17.46 -26.13
C ILE A 4 42.50 17.53 -25.05
N TRP A 5 42.44 16.73 -23.98
CA TRP A 5 43.58 15.95 -23.47
C TRP A 5 43.07 14.79 -22.59
N ALA A 6 43.39 13.58 -23.04
CA ALA A 6 43.35 12.34 -22.28
C ALA A 6 44.79 11.99 -21.88
N ALA A 7 44.99 11.42 -20.70
CA ALA A 7 46.27 10.81 -20.32
C ALA A 7 45.99 9.46 -19.66
N LEU A 8 46.70 8.45 -20.16
CA LEU A 8 46.57 7.02 -19.89
C LEU A 8 47.88 6.53 -19.25
N PHE A 9 47.76 5.61 -18.28
CA PHE A 9 48.68 4.54 -17.85
C PHE A 9 50.14 4.83 -17.45
N MET A 10 50.52 4.28 -16.29
CA MET A 10 51.69 3.39 -16.22
C MET A 10 51.61 2.45 -15.01
N THR A 11 51.57 1.15 -15.31
CA THR A 11 51.78 0.01 -14.43
C THR A 11 53.27 -0.17 -14.15
N ALA A 12 53.66 -0.39 -12.89
CA ALA A 12 55.02 -0.79 -12.52
C ALA A 12 55.03 -2.25 -12.05
N LEU A 13 55.72 -3.09 -12.81
CA LEU A 13 56.02 -4.48 -12.53
C LEU A 13 57.43 -4.53 -11.92
N CYS A 14 57.56 -5.01 -10.68
CA CYS A 14 58.86 -5.33 -10.09
C CYS A 14 59.04 -6.85 -10.05
N THR A 15 60.07 -7.33 -10.76
CA THR A 15 60.66 -8.66 -10.55
C THR A 15 62.13 -8.45 -10.33
N LEU A 16 62.71 -9.11 -9.31
CA LEU A 16 64.10 -9.56 -9.30
C LEU A 16 64.26 -10.69 -8.26
N THR A 17 64.77 -11.81 -8.77
CA THR A 17 65.41 -13.00 -8.18
C THR A 17 66.72 -12.63 -7.46
N ALA A 18 67.43 -13.40 -6.63
CA ALA A 18 67.40 -14.75 -6.06
C ALA A 18 68.44 -14.78 -4.90
N CYS A 19 68.40 -15.78 -4.02
CA CYS A 19 69.55 -16.62 -3.67
C CYS A 19 69.08 -17.81 -2.82
N ALA A 20 69.60 -18.98 -3.18
CA ALA A 20 69.29 -20.27 -2.60
C ALA A 20 70.17 -20.53 -1.37
N ASP A 21 69.62 -21.25 -0.39
CA ASP A 21 70.39 -22.12 0.47
C ASP A 21 69.66 -23.45 0.62
N SER A 22 70.44 -24.52 0.46
CA SER A 22 70.00 -25.90 0.39
C SER A 22 70.00 -26.55 1.76
N GLU A 23 68.84 -26.98 2.24
CA GLU A 23 68.79 -28.09 3.21
C GLU A 23 67.68 -29.06 2.84
N ASN A 24 68.13 -30.30 2.66
CA ASN A 24 67.38 -31.45 2.20
C ASN A 24 66.57 -32.01 3.38
N GLY A 25 65.40 -31.43 3.64
CA GLY A 25 64.42 -31.92 4.61
C GLY A 25 63.19 -32.47 3.88
N LYS A 26 62.95 -33.77 3.98
CA LYS A 26 61.76 -34.46 3.45
C LYS A 26 60.54 -33.99 4.26
N VAL A 27 59.80 -33.00 3.76
CA VAL A 27 58.56 -32.50 4.39
C VAL A 27 57.36 -33.09 3.66
N GLU A 28 56.59 -33.91 4.36
CA GLU A 28 55.26 -34.39 3.94
C GLU A 28 54.36 -33.21 3.57
N PRO A 29 53.57 -33.29 2.49
CA PRO A 29 52.58 -32.26 2.22
C PRO A 29 51.60 -32.19 3.40
N PRO A 30 51.23 -30.98 3.87
CA PRO A 30 50.24 -30.85 4.92
C PRO A 30 48.92 -31.49 4.45
N PRO A 31 48.14 -32.10 5.38
CA PRO A 31 46.85 -32.65 5.03
C PRO A 31 46.01 -31.52 4.41
N VAL A 32 45.42 -31.81 3.24
CA VAL A 32 44.47 -30.93 2.57
C VAL A 32 43.37 -30.63 3.57
N SER A 33 43.39 -29.42 4.13
CA SER A 33 42.32 -28.92 4.98
C SER A 33 41.08 -28.91 4.12
N SER A 34 40.20 -29.89 4.35
CA SER A 34 38.84 -29.89 3.84
C SER A 34 38.17 -28.62 4.34
N VAL A 35 38.11 -27.61 3.46
CA VAL A 35 37.28 -26.43 3.65
C VAL A 35 35.86 -26.96 3.71
N GLU A 36 35.27 -26.99 4.91
CA GLU A 36 33.83 -27.19 5.05
C GLU A 36 33.13 -26.16 4.14
N PRO A 37 32.11 -26.57 3.37
CA PRO A 37 31.34 -25.61 2.60
C PRO A 37 30.81 -24.57 3.57
N ALA A 38 31.02 -23.29 3.26
CA ALA A 38 30.37 -22.21 3.99
C ALA A 38 28.89 -22.56 4.09
N LEU A 39 28.39 -22.64 5.32
CA LEU A 39 26.96 -22.74 5.59
C LEU A 39 26.27 -21.66 4.76
N ASP A 40 25.45 -22.10 3.83
CA ASP A 40 24.55 -21.25 3.06
C ASP A 40 23.51 -20.72 4.06
N VAL A 41 23.90 -19.67 4.79
CA VAL A 41 22.99 -18.89 5.61
C VAL A 41 22.13 -18.15 4.61
N LYS A 42 21.01 -18.78 4.23
CA LYS A 42 19.87 -18.05 3.69
C LYS A 42 19.50 -17.03 4.76
N GLU A 43 19.92 -15.79 4.58
CA GLU A 43 19.30 -14.68 5.28
C GLU A 43 17.80 -14.79 4.94
N ASP A 44 16.99 -15.13 5.95
CA ASP A 44 15.54 -15.03 5.89
C ASP A 44 15.22 -13.53 5.77
N LEU A 45 15.38 -13.00 4.57
CA LEU A 45 14.98 -11.64 4.26
C LEU A 45 13.46 -11.58 4.47
N PRO A 46 12.95 -10.56 5.17
CA PRO A 46 11.52 -10.43 5.39
C PRO A 46 10.77 -10.47 4.06
N LEU A 47 9.67 -11.24 4.03
CA LEU A 47 8.79 -11.38 2.88
C LEU A 47 7.92 -10.13 2.76
N VAL A 48 8.46 -9.12 2.09
CA VAL A 48 7.79 -7.83 1.82
C VAL A 48 7.31 -7.75 0.37
N ILE A 49 6.45 -6.78 0.06
CA ILE A 49 6.12 -6.41 -1.34
C ILE A 49 7.39 -5.85 -2.00
N ARG A 50 7.95 -6.62 -2.95
CA ARG A 50 9.20 -6.29 -3.66
C ARG A 50 9.03 -5.40 -4.89
N ASN A 51 7.81 -5.26 -5.40
CA ASN A 51 7.55 -4.41 -6.55
C ASN A 51 6.25 -3.68 -6.30
N VAL A 52 6.33 -2.52 -5.69
CA VAL A 52 5.16 -1.69 -5.38
C VAL A 52 4.42 -1.28 -6.66
N ALA A 53 5.13 -1.10 -7.78
CA ALA A 53 4.50 -0.77 -9.07
C ALA A 53 3.63 -1.92 -9.60
N ALA A 54 3.92 -3.18 -9.27
CA ALA A 54 3.09 -4.31 -9.68
C ALA A 54 1.70 -4.31 -9.03
N LEU A 55 1.47 -3.50 -7.99
CA LEU A 55 0.12 -3.30 -7.46
C LEU A 55 -0.82 -2.66 -8.50
N GLN A 56 -0.29 -2.02 -9.55
CA GLN A 56 -1.09 -1.53 -10.69
C GLN A 56 -1.69 -2.64 -11.55
N GLU A 57 -1.25 -3.89 -11.38
CA GLU A 57 -1.81 -5.07 -12.06
C GLU A 57 -3.04 -5.63 -11.32
N GLY A 58 -3.33 -5.13 -10.12
CA GLY A 58 -4.54 -5.48 -9.38
C GLY A 58 -5.77 -4.66 -9.81
N THR A 59 -6.92 -5.04 -9.27
CA THR A 59 -8.21 -4.40 -9.57
C THR A 59 -9.08 -4.35 -8.31
N PHE A 60 -10.07 -3.48 -8.29
CA PHE A 60 -11.01 -3.38 -7.16
C PHE A 60 -12.34 -4.04 -7.50
N ALA A 61 -12.92 -4.68 -6.49
CA ALA A 61 -14.18 -5.37 -6.57
C ALA A 61 -15.05 -5.03 -5.35
N PHE A 62 -16.36 -5.25 -5.46
CA PHE A 62 -17.24 -5.30 -4.29
C PHE A 62 -17.94 -6.64 -4.19
N SER A 63 -18.27 -7.06 -2.97
CA SER A 63 -18.90 -8.35 -2.70
C SER A 63 -20.42 -8.33 -2.80
N ASP A 64 -20.99 -9.48 -3.15
CA ASP A 64 -22.43 -9.71 -3.07
C ASP A 64 -22.92 -9.86 -1.62
N GLU A 65 -24.22 -10.08 -1.43
CA GLU A 65 -24.82 -10.23 -0.09
C GLU A 65 -24.34 -11.48 0.66
N THR A 66 -23.82 -12.48 -0.07
CA THR A 66 -23.37 -13.75 0.50
C THR A 66 -21.89 -13.73 0.88
N GLY A 67 -21.12 -12.83 0.28
CA GLY A 67 -19.66 -12.79 0.45
C GLY A 67 -18.90 -13.85 -0.36
N HIS A 68 -19.58 -14.60 -1.23
CA HIS A 68 -18.96 -15.66 -2.04
C HIS A 68 -18.64 -15.22 -3.47
N ARG A 69 -19.14 -14.05 -3.89
CA ARG A 69 -18.84 -13.49 -5.22
C ARG A 69 -18.42 -12.04 -5.09
N LEU A 70 -17.45 -11.66 -5.93
CA LEU A 70 -16.97 -10.31 -6.10
C LEU A 70 -17.25 -9.87 -7.54
N LEU A 71 -17.66 -8.61 -7.71
CA LEU A 71 -17.88 -8.00 -9.01
C LEU A 71 -16.85 -6.90 -9.24
N VAL A 72 -16.12 -7.04 -10.33
CA VAL A 72 -15.15 -6.06 -10.83
C VAL A 72 -15.78 -5.34 -12.03
N ASN A 73 -15.36 -4.10 -12.27
CA ASN A 73 -15.80 -3.34 -13.45
C ASN A 73 -15.54 -4.14 -14.75
N PRO A 74 -16.43 -4.05 -15.77
CA PRO A 74 -16.32 -4.85 -17.00
C PRO A 74 -14.96 -4.80 -17.69
N ASP A 75 -14.30 -3.64 -17.68
CA ASP A 75 -13.04 -3.37 -18.38
C ASP A 75 -11.79 -3.61 -17.52
N ALA A 76 -11.95 -4.10 -16.29
CA ALA A 76 -10.88 -4.19 -15.29
C ALA A 76 -10.59 -5.63 -14.83
N ALA A 77 -10.90 -6.62 -15.68
CA ALA A 77 -10.60 -8.02 -15.41
C ALA A 77 -9.08 -8.24 -15.36
N ILE A 78 -8.62 -9.03 -14.38
CA ILE A 78 -7.29 -9.63 -14.44
C ILE A 78 -7.34 -10.76 -15.47
N GLN A 79 -6.60 -10.61 -16.56
CA GLN A 79 -6.66 -11.50 -17.73
C GLN A 79 -5.80 -12.77 -17.61
N ASP A 80 -5.04 -12.93 -16.53
CA ASP A 80 -4.23 -14.12 -16.29
C ASP A 80 -5.06 -15.23 -15.62
N GLU A 81 -5.59 -16.14 -16.44
CA GLU A 81 -6.40 -17.28 -15.98
C GLU A 81 -5.62 -18.29 -15.14
N GLU A 82 -4.28 -18.31 -15.24
CA GLU A 82 -3.41 -19.23 -14.50
C GLU A 82 -2.91 -18.61 -13.18
N ALA A 83 -3.16 -17.31 -12.97
CA ALA A 83 -2.76 -16.63 -11.75
C ALA A 83 -3.55 -17.17 -10.56
N SER A 84 -2.83 -17.58 -9.51
CA SER A 84 -3.45 -17.72 -8.19
C SER A 84 -3.77 -16.32 -7.66
N LEU A 85 -5.06 -15.96 -7.60
CA LEU A 85 -5.52 -14.66 -7.16
C LEU A 85 -5.88 -14.65 -5.68
N ILE A 86 -5.72 -13.48 -5.06
CA ILE A 86 -6.25 -13.18 -3.73
C ILE A 86 -7.04 -11.87 -3.79
N ALA A 87 -8.06 -11.77 -2.94
CA ALA A 87 -8.79 -10.55 -2.66
C ALA A 87 -8.44 -10.09 -1.23
N ILE A 88 -8.04 -8.83 -1.07
CA ILE A 88 -7.62 -8.27 0.21
C ILE A 88 -8.53 -7.09 0.57
N GLY A 89 -9.14 -7.15 1.75
CA GLY A 89 -10.03 -6.10 2.23
C GLY A 89 -10.34 -6.29 3.71
N GLN A 90 -11.07 -5.34 4.29
CA GLN A 90 -11.61 -5.44 5.66
C GLN A 90 -10.55 -5.77 6.74
N GLY A 91 -9.44 -5.02 6.78
CA GLY A 91 -8.41 -5.19 7.80
C GLY A 91 -7.25 -6.10 7.41
N GLY A 92 -7.15 -6.46 6.12
CA GLY A 92 -5.95 -7.07 5.54
C GLY A 92 -5.95 -8.59 5.46
N GLU A 93 -7.08 -9.27 5.70
CA GLU A 93 -7.16 -10.72 5.53
C GLU A 93 -7.28 -11.08 4.03
N PRO A 94 -6.33 -11.86 3.48
CA PRO A 94 -6.40 -12.27 2.08
C PRO A 94 -7.33 -13.47 1.90
N LEU A 95 -8.29 -13.36 0.99
CA LEU A 95 -9.21 -14.41 0.57
C LEU A 95 -8.77 -14.99 -0.78
N PRO A 96 -8.60 -16.31 -0.93
CA PRO A 96 -8.38 -16.92 -2.24
C PRO A 96 -9.58 -16.71 -3.16
N VAL A 97 -9.33 -16.28 -4.40
CA VAL A 97 -10.39 -16.07 -5.39
C VAL A 97 -10.03 -16.66 -6.75
N GLN A 98 -11.04 -16.97 -7.55
CA GLN A 98 -10.89 -17.43 -8.93
C GLN A 98 -11.80 -16.63 -9.86
N TYR A 99 -11.36 -16.40 -11.10
CA TYR A 99 -12.22 -15.82 -12.12
C TYR A 99 -13.37 -16.77 -12.46
N ALA A 100 -14.59 -16.26 -12.47
CA ALA A 100 -15.83 -17.01 -12.65
C ALA A 100 -16.61 -16.61 -13.91
N GLY A 101 -16.05 -15.73 -14.75
CA GLY A 101 -16.64 -15.29 -16.01
C GLY A 101 -17.25 -13.88 -15.95
N GLU A 102 -18.10 -13.58 -16.91
CA GLU A 102 -18.74 -12.27 -17.05
C GLU A 102 -20.22 -12.31 -16.64
N GLN A 103 -20.68 -11.24 -16.01
CA GLN A 103 -22.08 -10.97 -15.75
C GLN A 103 -22.54 -9.83 -16.67
N GLN A 104 -23.67 -10.04 -17.36
CA GLN A 104 -24.32 -8.99 -18.14
C GLN A 104 -25.29 -8.21 -17.26
N ALA A 105 -25.46 -6.92 -17.56
CA ALA A 105 -26.48 -6.11 -16.90
C ALA A 105 -27.89 -6.62 -17.25
N THR A 106 -28.82 -6.50 -16.31
CA THR A 106 -30.24 -6.77 -16.53
C THR A 106 -31.04 -5.46 -16.62
N GLU A 107 -32.33 -5.55 -16.98
CA GLU A 107 -33.19 -4.35 -17.05
C GLU A 107 -33.44 -3.71 -15.68
N GLU A 108 -33.17 -4.45 -14.60
CA GLU A 108 -33.30 -4.00 -13.22
C GLU A 108 -32.05 -3.30 -12.67
N ASP A 109 -30.97 -3.17 -13.45
CA ASP A 109 -29.77 -2.44 -13.04
C ASP A 109 -30.12 -0.98 -12.74
N ASN A 110 -29.94 -0.58 -11.48
CA ASN A 110 -30.18 0.78 -11.02
C ASN A 110 -28.91 1.65 -11.00
N GLY A 111 -27.80 1.15 -11.55
CA GLY A 111 -26.51 1.83 -11.64
C GLY A 111 -25.72 1.89 -10.34
N ARG A 112 -26.23 1.33 -9.23
CA ARG A 112 -25.55 1.40 -7.93
C ARG A 112 -24.67 0.20 -7.74
N GLN A 113 -23.46 0.44 -7.27
CA GLN A 113 -22.49 -0.59 -6.95
C GLN A 113 -22.73 -1.05 -5.51
N THR A 114 -23.88 -1.65 -5.26
CA THR A 114 -24.27 -2.24 -3.96
C THR A 114 -24.59 -3.72 -4.10
N SER A 115 -24.50 -4.45 -3.01
CA SER A 115 -24.84 -5.88 -2.98
C SER A 115 -26.28 -6.16 -3.40
N GLN A 116 -27.22 -5.22 -3.16
CA GLN A 116 -28.62 -5.33 -3.60
C GLN A 116 -28.79 -5.24 -5.12
N ASN A 117 -27.91 -4.50 -5.81
CA ASN A 117 -27.91 -4.37 -7.25
C ASN A 117 -26.94 -5.34 -7.93
N PHE A 118 -26.19 -6.12 -7.15
CA PHE A 118 -25.09 -6.96 -7.63
C PHE A 118 -25.49 -7.87 -8.77
N SER A 119 -26.62 -8.60 -8.67
CA SER A 119 -27.06 -9.55 -9.69
C SER A 119 -27.58 -8.90 -10.98
N HIS A 120 -27.76 -7.59 -10.96
CA HIS A 120 -28.28 -6.81 -12.07
C HIS A 120 -27.21 -6.02 -12.80
N GLN A 121 -26.04 -5.82 -12.17
CA GLN A 121 -24.97 -5.00 -12.71
C GLN A 121 -24.03 -5.79 -13.63
N ALA A 122 -23.60 -5.18 -14.74
CA ALA A 122 -22.57 -5.78 -15.59
C ALA A 122 -21.20 -5.76 -14.89
N GLY A 123 -20.41 -6.83 -15.07
CA GLY A 123 -19.06 -6.88 -14.53
C GLY A 123 -18.36 -8.22 -14.70
N GLN A 124 -17.14 -8.27 -14.22
CA GLN A 124 -16.28 -9.45 -14.20
C GLN A 124 -16.46 -10.13 -12.84
N LEU A 125 -16.87 -11.40 -12.84
CA LEU A 125 -17.16 -12.15 -11.63
C LEU A 125 -15.93 -12.90 -11.14
N TYR A 126 -15.72 -12.84 -9.84
CA TYR A 126 -14.76 -13.66 -9.13
C TYR A 126 -15.47 -14.41 -8.00
N GLU A 127 -15.13 -15.67 -7.80
CA GLU A 127 -15.65 -16.51 -6.73
C GLU A 127 -14.63 -16.59 -5.59
N VAL A 128 -15.10 -16.46 -4.35
CA VAL A 128 -14.30 -16.67 -3.14
C VAL A 128 -14.27 -18.17 -2.86
N THR A 129 -13.11 -18.80 -3.05
CA THR A 129 -12.97 -20.26 -2.97
C THR A 129 -12.76 -20.76 -1.54
N GLU A 130 -12.29 -19.89 -0.65
CA GLU A 130 -12.11 -20.18 0.78
C GLU A 130 -12.38 -18.94 1.63
N GLY A 131 -13.07 -19.12 2.76
CA GLY A 131 -13.52 -18.03 3.62
C GLY A 131 -14.79 -17.36 3.10
N THR A 132 -15.04 -16.13 3.53
CA THR A 132 -16.23 -15.35 3.14
C THR A 132 -15.88 -13.86 3.20
N ALA A 133 -16.14 -13.14 2.12
CA ALA A 133 -16.03 -11.68 2.11
C ALA A 133 -17.13 -11.04 2.96
N ALA A 134 -16.85 -9.91 3.60
CA ALA A 134 -17.90 -9.13 4.26
C ALA A 134 -18.90 -8.65 3.17
N PRO A 135 -20.21 -8.77 3.38
CA PRO A 135 -21.21 -8.36 2.38
C PRO A 135 -21.09 -6.87 2.01
N ASN A 136 -21.30 -6.55 0.74
CA ASN A 136 -21.26 -5.19 0.20
C ASN A 136 -19.93 -4.43 0.40
N ALA A 137 -18.85 -5.12 0.75
CA ALA A 137 -17.55 -4.53 1.05
C ALA A 137 -16.64 -4.53 -0.16
N THR A 138 -15.70 -3.59 -0.19
CA THR A 138 -14.70 -3.45 -1.25
C THR A 138 -13.46 -4.27 -0.95
N TYR A 139 -12.90 -4.88 -1.99
CA TYR A 139 -11.72 -5.72 -1.96
C TYR A 139 -10.78 -5.35 -3.10
N PHE A 140 -9.48 -5.48 -2.86
CA PHE A 140 -8.44 -5.38 -3.88
C PHE A 140 -8.02 -6.79 -4.32
N ILE A 141 -8.27 -7.13 -5.58
CA ILE A 141 -7.90 -8.41 -6.18
C ILE A 141 -6.56 -8.26 -6.88
N ILE A 142 -5.63 -9.19 -6.64
CA ILE A 142 -4.29 -9.18 -7.24
C ILE A 142 -3.71 -10.61 -7.33
N PRO A 143 -2.81 -10.91 -8.28
CA PRO A 143 -2.02 -12.13 -8.22
C PRO A 143 -1.26 -12.25 -6.89
N LYS A 144 -1.43 -13.40 -6.23
CA LYS A 144 -0.90 -13.70 -4.89
C LYS A 144 0.60 -13.46 -4.76
N HIS A 145 1.35 -13.66 -5.83
CA HIS A 145 2.81 -13.53 -5.80
C HIS A 145 3.29 -12.07 -5.63
N HIS A 146 2.45 -11.07 -5.88
CA HIS A 146 2.79 -9.66 -5.63
C HIS A 146 2.68 -9.26 -4.16
N VAL A 147 1.81 -9.93 -3.40
CA VAL A 147 1.55 -9.62 -1.99
C VAL A 147 1.71 -10.90 -1.16
N PRO A 148 2.92 -11.19 -0.65
CA PRO A 148 3.12 -12.32 0.26
C PRO A 148 2.30 -12.08 1.53
N LYS A 149 1.75 -13.15 2.12
CA LYS A 149 0.87 -13.06 3.29
C LYS A 149 1.61 -12.44 4.48
N GLU A 150 2.90 -12.72 4.59
CA GLU A 150 3.78 -12.24 5.64
C GLU A 150 4.03 -10.73 5.57
N ALA A 151 3.83 -10.10 4.40
CA ALA A 151 3.89 -8.65 4.28
C ALA A 151 2.66 -7.98 4.89
N LEU A 152 1.51 -8.67 4.96
CA LEU A 152 0.26 -8.08 5.43
C LEU A 152 0.32 -7.84 6.94
N LEU A 153 0.07 -6.59 7.32
CA LEU A 153 0.13 -6.12 8.69
C LEU A 153 -1.26 -6.13 9.30
N THR A 154 -1.33 -6.53 10.57
CA THR A 154 -2.55 -6.37 11.37
C THR A 154 -2.80 -4.89 11.63
N ILE A 155 -3.87 -4.36 11.06
CA ILE A 155 -4.34 -3.01 11.36
C ILE A 155 -5.06 -3.02 12.70
N GLN A 156 -4.62 -2.18 13.64
CA GLN A 156 -5.34 -1.95 14.88
C GLN A 156 -6.12 -0.62 14.78
N PRO A 157 -7.45 -0.65 14.75
CA PRO A 157 -8.24 0.56 14.79
C PRO A 157 -7.93 1.35 16.07
N ALA A 158 -7.61 2.63 15.92
CA ALA A 158 -7.50 3.53 17.05
C ALA A 158 -8.89 3.98 17.50
N LYS A 159 -9.02 4.40 18.76
CA LYS A 159 -10.21 5.13 19.18
C LYS A 159 -10.15 6.53 18.58
N PRO A 160 -11.12 6.95 17.75
CA PRO A 160 -11.08 8.24 17.09
C PRO A 160 -11.52 9.37 18.04
N GLU A 161 -10.91 9.43 19.23
CA GLU A 161 -11.02 10.57 20.12
C GLU A 161 -10.12 11.70 19.60
N LYS A 162 -10.49 12.95 19.88
CA LYS A 162 -9.67 14.10 19.45
C LYS A 162 -8.27 13.98 20.03
N ALA A 163 -7.26 14.16 19.19
CA ALA A 163 -5.87 14.17 19.59
C ALA A 163 -5.61 15.27 20.64
N ASP A 164 -4.68 15.00 21.54
CA ASP A 164 -4.31 15.96 22.59
C ASP A 164 -3.57 17.18 22.03
N GLY A 165 -3.43 18.20 22.88
CA GLY A 165 -2.78 19.46 22.49
C GLY A 165 -1.30 19.30 22.09
N GLN A 166 -0.61 18.25 22.55
CA GLN A 166 0.77 18.00 22.15
C GLN A 166 0.83 17.54 20.69
N VAL A 167 0.00 16.57 20.31
CA VAL A 167 -0.08 16.08 18.92
C VAL A 167 -0.49 17.21 17.97
N LEU A 168 -1.48 18.03 18.34
CA LEU A 168 -1.91 19.17 17.50
C LEU A 168 -0.76 20.18 17.30
N GLN A 169 0.03 20.43 18.34
CA GLN A 169 1.17 21.34 18.27
C GLN A 169 2.31 20.76 17.42
N GLU A 170 2.63 19.47 17.57
CA GLU A 170 3.62 18.78 16.72
C GLU A 170 3.25 18.84 15.24
N ILE A 171 1.99 18.56 14.90
CA ILE A 171 1.50 18.63 13.52
C ILE A 171 1.57 20.06 12.98
N LYS A 172 1.15 21.05 13.78
CA LYS A 172 1.23 22.47 13.41
C LYS A 172 2.67 22.89 13.13
N ASP A 173 3.61 22.52 13.98
CA ASP A 173 5.02 22.90 13.85
C ASP A 173 5.66 22.21 12.64
N SER A 174 5.30 20.94 12.37
CA SER A 174 5.79 20.20 11.21
C SER A 174 5.18 20.68 9.89
N LYS A 175 3.87 20.98 9.85
CA LYS A 175 3.15 21.35 8.63
C LYS A 175 3.23 22.86 8.33
N GLY A 176 3.42 23.68 9.36
CA GLY A 176 3.36 25.14 9.25
C GLY A 176 1.94 25.69 9.07
N ARG A 177 0.90 24.90 9.38
CA ARG A 177 -0.51 25.31 9.28
C ARG A 177 -1.25 24.99 10.57
N ALA A 178 -2.12 25.90 11.02
CA ALA A 178 -2.89 25.70 12.25
C ALA A 178 -3.84 24.51 12.10
N VAL A 179 -3.90 23.65 13.12
CA VAL A 179 -4.75 22.46 13.15
C VAL A 179 -6.07 22.79 13.84
N GLU A 180 -7.19 22.50 13.18
CA GLU A 180 -8.53 22.62 13.76
C GLU A 180 -8.77 21.41 14.66
N GLN A 181 -8.63 20.19 14.10
CA GLN A 181 -8.87 18.92 14.78
C GLN A 181 -7.97 17.83 14.17
N ALA A 182 -7.64 16.83 14.98
CA ALA A 182 -6.99 15.61 14.49
C ALA A 182 -7.49 14.40 15.29
N TRP A 183 -7.46 13.22 14.68
CA TRP A 183 -7.90 11.97 15.28
C TRP A 183 -6.98 10.82 14.84
N PRO A 184 -6.53 9.95 15.76
CA PRO A 184 -5.86 8.73 15.35
C PRO A 184 -6.89 7.81 14.67
N LEU A 185 -6.52 7.23 13.54
CA LEU A 185 -7.36 6.29 12.78
C LEU A 185 -6.91 4.85 13.02
N ILE A 186 -5.62 4.59 12.84
CA ILE A 186 -5.04 3.25 13.01
C ILE A 186 -3.68 3.35 13.68
N GLN A 187 -3.35 2.31 14.42
CA GLN A 187 -2.00 2.05 14.93
C GLN A 187 -1.35 0.97 14.07
N LEU A 188 -0.15 1.27 13.60
CA LEU A 188 0.67 0.40 12.78
C LEU A 188 1.75 -0.26 13.66
N PRO A 189 2.44 -1.30 13.16
CA PRO A 189 3.61 -1.86 13.84
C PRO A 189 4.66 -0.81 14.19
N GLU A 190 5.54 -1.14 15.12
CA GLU A 190 6.64 -0.27 15.59
C GLU A 190 6.18 1.04 16.30
N GLY A 191 4.88 1.16 16.59
CA GLY A 191 4.32 2.29 17.33
C GLY A 191 3.95 3.49 16.44
N GLU A 192 4.07 3.34 15.12
CA GLU A 192 3.59 4.34 14.17
C GLU A 192 2.07 4.52 14.28
N SER A 193 1.59 5.74 14.08
CA SER A 193 0.16 6.07 14.18
C SER A 193 -0.26 6.95 13.03
N LEU A 194 -1.33 6.55 12.33
CA LEU A 194 -1.92 7.34 11.25
C LEU A 194 -3.07 8.17 11.79
N TYR A 195 -3.07 9.46 11.48
CA TYR A 195 -4.07 10.43 11.91
C TYR A 195 -4.84 10.99 10.72
N LEU A 196 -6.13 11.26 10.92
CA LEU A 196 -6.88 12.23 10.11
C LEU A 196 -6.67 13.61 10.72
N VAL A 197 -6.33 14.60 9.90
CA VAL A 197 -6.11 15.98 10.33
C VAL A 197 -6.98 16.91 9.50
N GLN A 198 -7.75 17.77 10.15
CA GLN A 198 -8.38 18.92 9.52
C GLN A 198 -7.66 20.19 9.97
N PHE A 199 -7.20 20.98 9.00
CA PHE A 199 -6.54 22.25 9.27
C PHE A 199 -7.55 23.39 9.33
N VAL A 200 -7.17 24.46 10.03
CA VAL A 200 -7.95 25.70 10.04
C VAL A 200 -8.06 26.23 8.61
N ARG A 201 -9.28 26.63 8.25
CA ARG A 201 -9.59 27.24 6.96
C ARG A 201 -8.80 28.53 6.73
N GLU A 202 -8.22 28.70 5.55
CA GLU A 202 -7.50 29.91 5.14
C GLU A 202 -8.15 30.55 3.90
N GLY A 203 -9.07 31.49 4.11
CA GLY A 203 -9.89 32.00 3.00
C GLY A 203 -10.72 30.86 2.39
N ASP A 204 -10.62 30.59 1.10
CA ASP A 204 -11.29 29.43 0.48
C ASP A 204 -10.40 28.19 0.39
N ASP A 205 -9.20 28.24 0.96
CA ASP A 205 -8.29 27.11 1.02
C ASP A 205 -8.66 26.19 2.20
N MET A 206 -9.16 25.01 1.86
CA MET A 206 -9.44 23.93 2.81
C MET A 206 -8.36 22.85 2.68
N LEU A 207 -7.92 22.32 3.82
CA LEU A 207 -6.95 21.23 3.85
C LEU A 207 -7.33 20.22 4.91
N ALA A 208 -7.43 18.97 4.47
CA ALA A 208 -7.37 17.80 5.32
C ALA A 208 -6.15 16.97 4.92
N SER A 209 -5.64 16.14 5.81
CA SER A 209 -4.54 15.22 5.50
C SER A 209 -4.69 13.91 6.24
N LEU A 210 -4.21 12.83 5.64
CA LEU A 210 -3.70 11.70 6.41
C LEU A 210 -2.27 12.04 6.86
N ALA A 211 -2.01 11.97 8.15
CA ALA A 211 -0.72 12.30 8.74
C ALA A 211 -0.16 11.09 9.50
N LEU A 212 0.98 10.55 9.04
CA LEU A 212 1.65 9.43 9.68
C LEU A 212 2.71 9.96 10.66
N LYS A 213 2.59 9.56 11.92
CA LYS A 213 3.59 9.84 12.96
C LYS A 213 4.62 8.71 13.00
N ARG A 214 5.89 9.08 12.82
CA ARG A 214 7.07 8.21 12.91
C ARG A 214 8.08 8.74 13.93
N GLU A 215 9.09 7.94 14.24
CA GLU A 215 10.24 8.40 15.03
C GLU A 215 10.97 9.57 14.34
N SER A 216 11.07 9.54 13.01
CA SER A 216 11.74 10.58 12.21
C SER A 216 10.94 11.87 12.05
N GLY A 217 9.64 11.87 12.39
CA GLY A 217 8.76 13.03 12.25
C GLY A 217 7.40 12.67 11.65
N TRP A 218 6.83 13.62 10.90
CA TRP A 218 5.51 13.49 10.31
C TRP A 218 5.58 13.44 8.78
N LEU A 219 4.84 12.50 8.19
CA LEU A 219 4.57 12.44 6.75
C LEU A 219 3.10 12.76 6.50
N TYR A 220 2.81 13.40 5.38
CA TYR A 220 1.46 13.86 5.04
C TYR A 220 1.04 13.42 3.64
N TYR A 221 -0.19 12.95 3.52
CA TYR A 221 -0.93 12.87 2.27
C TYR A 221 -2.08 13.87 2.33
N ASP A 222 -2.03 14.88 1.47
CA ASP A 222 -2.91 16.04 1.53
C ASP A 222 -4.13 15.90 0.63
N TYR A 223 -5.29 16.28 1.16
CA TYR A 223 -6.53 16.48 0.43
C TYR A 223 -6.83 17.98 0.37
N PRO A 224 -6.21 18.73 -0.55
CA PRO A 224 -6.54 20.13 -0.75
C PRO A 224 -7.92 20.26 -1.38
N ALA A 225 -8.69 21.24 -0.95
CA ALA A 225 -10.02 21.52 -1.50
C ALA A 225 -10.31 23.02 -1.51
N LYS A 226 -11.38 23.39 -2.22
CA LYS A 226 -11.99 24.72 -2.11
C LYS A 226 -13.18 24.63 -1.18
N TYR A 227 -13.32 25.63 -0.33
CA TYR A 227 -14.44 25.69 0.59
C TYR A 227 -15.76 25.70 -0.18
N ASP A 228 -16.53 24.64 0.03
CA ASP A 228 -17.94 24.56 -0.32
C ASP A 228 -18.69 24.21 0.97
N PRO A 229 -19.67 25.03 1.40
CA PRO A 229 -20.35 24.81 2.66
C PRO A 229 -21.16 23.51 2.71
N SER A 230 -21.42 22.87 1.57
CA SER A 230 -22.15 21.60 1.47
C SER A 230 -21.22 20.43 1.13
N SER A 231 -20.24 20.63 0.25
CA SER A 231 -19.45 19.53 -0.32
C SER A 231 -17.99 19.92 -0.59
N THR A 232 -17.20 20.16 0.46
CA THR A 232 -15.80 20.60 0.31
C THR A 232 -14.91 19.49 -0.28
N TRP A 233 -14.98 18.28 0.25
CA TRP A 233 -14.21 17.11 -0.18
C TRP A 233 -15.09 15.98 -0.73
N ARG A 234 -16.25 15.75 -0.11
CA ARG A 234 -17.23 14.73 -0.50
C ARG A 234 -18.62 15.35 -0.50
N VAL A 235 -19.54 14.77 -1.26
CA VAL A 235 -20.94 15.21 -1.27
C VAL A 235 -21.52 15.16 0.15
N ASP A 236 -22.15 16.26 0.55
CA ASP A 236 -22.80 16.47 1.85
C ASP A 236 -21.87 16.33 3.07
N ASP A 237 -20.57 16.62 2.91
CA ASP A 237 -19.63 16.63 4.03
C ASP A 237 -19.69 17.88 4.90
N GLN A 238 -20.42 18.92 4.46
CA GLN A 238 -20.61 20.20 5.16
C GLN A 238 -19.29 20.91 5.53
N GLY A 239 -18.23 20.67 4.77
CA GLY A 239 -16.91 21.27 5.05
C GLY A 239 -16.15 20.62 6.20
N GLU A 240 -16.52 19.40 6.60
CA GLU A 240 -15.88 18.65 7.67
C GLU A 240 -15.39 17.27 7.20
N VAL A 241 -14.15 16.92 7.56
CA VAL A 241 -13.70 15.52 7.53
C VAL A 241 -13.94 14.88 8.89
N ARG A 242 -14.37 13.62 8.89
CA ARG A 242 -14.62 12.87 10.12
C ARG A 242 -13.97 11.48 10.08
N PRO A 243 -13.55 10.94 11.23
CA PRO A 243 -12.90 9.62 11.28
C PRO A 243 -13.74 8.48 10.72
N ASP A 244 -15.07 8.52 10.89
CA ASP A 244 -16.01 7.52 10.34
C ASP A 244 -16.07 7.51 8.82
N MET A 245 -15.52 8.54 8.16
CA MET A 245 -15.40 8.58 6.72
C MET A 245 -14.22 7.74 6.21
N PHE A 246 -13.31 7.27 7.08
CA PHE A 246 -12.11 6.55 6.65
C PHE A 246 -12.10 5.12 7.17
N ALA A 247 -11.81 4.18 6.27
CA ALA A 247 -11.53 2.78 6.56
C ALA A 247 -10.28 2.33 5.80
N PHE A 248 -9.74 1.18 6.18
CA PHE A 248 -8.53 0.64 5.57
C PHE A 248 -8.76 -0.79 5.10
N LEU A 249 -8.46 -1.03 3.83
CA LEU A 249 -8.54 -2.36 3.24
C LEU A 249 -7.44 -3.25 3.80
N PHE A 250 -6.20 -2.75 3.78
CA PHE A 250 -5.01 -3.44 4.27
C PHE A 250 -3.86 -2.48 4.52
N ALA A 251 -2.87 -2.97 5.26
CA ALA A 251 -1.55 -2.38 5.41
C ALA A 251 -0.54 -3.49 5.10
N ALA A 252 0.54 -3.19 4.37
CA ALA A 252 1.53 -4.19 4.00
C ALA A 252 2.95 -3.64 3.96
N GLU A 253 3.92 -4.38 4.49
CA GLU A 253 5.33 -4.05 4.33
C GLU A 253 5.75 -4.13 2.85
N SER A 254 6.58 -3.18 2.44
CA SER A 254 7.17 -3.15 1.10
C SER A 254 8.65 -2.82 1.18
N GLU A 255 9.37 -3.05 0.08
CA GLU A 255 10.76 -2.63 -0.03
C GLU A 255 10.96 -1.12 0.10
N LEU A 256 9.89 -0.33 -0.11
CA LEU A 256 9.91 1.13 0.05
C LEU A 256 9.52 1.55 1.47
N GLY A 257 8.99 0.65 2.30
CA GLY A 257 8.43 0.96 3.62
C GLY A 257 7.08 0.28 3.80
N LEU A 258 5.99 0.98 3.49
CA LEU A 258 4.62 0.51 3.75
C LEU A 258 3.70 0.82 2.56
N VAL A 259 2.70 -0.03 2.32
CA VAL A 259 1.56 0.26 1.44
C VAL A 259 0.28 0.23 2.26
N LEU A 260 -0.62 1.18 2.02
CA LEU A 260 -1.93 1.31 2.65
C LEU A 260 -3.03 1.31 1.59
N GLY A 261 -4.03 0.44 1.73
CA GLY A 261 -5.29 0.56 1.00
C GLY A 261 -6.27 1.42 1.79
N VAL A 262 -6.56 2.63 1.31
CA VAL A 262 -7.40 3.62 2.00
C VAL A 262 -8.76 3.69 1.34
N GLN A 263 -9.82 3.62 2.13
CA GLN A 263 -11.21 3.80 1.71
C GLN A 263 -11.77 5.07 2.35
N TRP A 264 -12.30 5.97 1.53
CA TRP A 264 -12.90 7.23 1.93
C TRP A 264 -14.39 7.28 1.56
N MET A 265 -15.23 7.08 2.58
CA MET A 265 -16.68 7.15 2.54
C MET A 265 -17.18 8.60 2.41
N GLY A 266 -18.26 8.77 1.67
CA GLY A 266 -19.07 9.97 1.59
C GLY A 266 -20.55 9.60 1.46
N ALA A 267 -21.43 10.59 1.38
CA ALA A 267 -22.87 10.34 1.31
C ALA A 267 -23.28 9.51 0.07
N GLU A 268 -22.62 9.76 -1.07
CA GLU A 268 -22.95 9.08 -2.33
C GLU A 268 -22.29 7.72 -2.51
N GLY A 269 -21.34 7.36 -1.65
CA GLY A 269 -20.56 6.13 -1.74
C GLY A 269 -19.11 6.35 -1.33
N GLU A 270 -18.16 5.69 -1.98
CA GLU A 270 -16.77 5.67 -1.52
C GLU A 270 -15.76 5.87 -2.65
N ASN A 271 -14.57 6.34 -2.28
CA ASN A 271 -13.37 6.26 -3.09
C ASN A 271 -12.35 5.36 -2.40
N VAL A 272 -11.55 4.65 -3.18
CA VAL A 272 -10.45 3.82 -2.69
C VAL A 272 -9.18 4.17 -3.44
N SER A 273 -8.07 4.26 -2.71
CA SER A 273 -6.73 4.44 -3.26
C SER A 273 -5.70 3.55 -2.57
N LEU A 274 -4.59 3.29 -3.25
CA LEU A 274 -3.41 2.67 -2.66
C LEU A 274 -2.32 3.71 -2.46
N LEU A 275 -1.86 3.88 -1.23
CA LEU A 275 -0.80 4.80 -0.87
C LEU A 275 0.48 4.03 -0.56
N SER A 276 1.58 4.38 -1.22
CA SER A 276 2.92 3.95 -0.86
C SER A 276 3.54 4.96 0.10
N VAL A 277 4.10 4.47 1.19
CA VAL A 277 4.75 5.27 2.23
C VAL A 277 6.22 4.90 2.25
N SER A 278 7.06 5.83 1.79
CA SER A 278 8.51 5.75 1.95
C SER A 278 8.98 6.49 3.20
N ASP A 279 10.29 6.51 3.45
CA ASP A 279 10.87 7.27 4.57
C ASP A 279 10.53 8.78 4.51
N ASP A 280 10.38 9.32 3.30
CA ASP A 280 10.27 10.76 3.05
C ASP A 280 8.88 11.23 2.60
N ALA A 281 8.02 10.33 2.10
CA ALA A 281 6.76 10.74 1.48
C ALA A 281 5.67 9.66 1.52
N ILE A 282 4.42 10.12 1.46
CA ILE A 282 3.25 9.31 1.12
C ILE A 282 2.86 9.65 -0.32
N THR A 283 2.79 8.66 -1.20
CA THR A 283 2.51 8.81 -2.63
C THR A 283 1.35 7.92 -3.03
N ASP A 284 0.40 8.46 -3.78
CA ASP A 284 -0.68 7.68 -4.39
C ASP A 284 -0.14 6.86 -5.57
N LEU A 285 -0.50 5.58 -5.63
CA LEU A 285 -0.11 4.68 -6.72
C LEU A 285 -0.95 4.87 -7.99
N GLY A 286 -1.97 5.73 -7.95
CA GLY A 286 -2.80 6.08 -9.10
C GLY A 286 -3.81 5.01 -9.48
N LEU A 287 -4.08 4.03 -8.60
CA LEU A 287 -5.23 3.16 -8.72
C LEU A 287 -6.42 3.79 -8.01
N GLU A 288 -7.19 4.58 -8.74
CA GLU A 288 -8.42 5.16 -8.22
C GLU A 288 -9.60 4.24 -8.50
N TYR A 289 -10.40 3.98 -7.47
CA TYR A 289 -11.68 3.28 -7.59
C TYR A 289 -12.75 4.03 -6.83
N GLY A 290 -13.96 4.06 -7.37
CA GLY A 290 -15.10 4.67 -6.73
C GLY A 290 -16.32 3.77 -6.85
N ARG A 291 -17.14 3.76 -5.79
CA ARG A 291 -18.47 3.14 -5.83
C ARG A 291 -19.54 4.18 -5.60
N TYR A 292 -20.51 4.25 -6.52
CA TYR A 292 -21.76 4.95 -6.28
C TYR A 292 -22.76 4.02 -5.58
N MET A 293 -23.22 4.40 -4.39
CA MET A 293 -24.05 3.57 -3.51
C MET A 293 -25.34 4.26 -3.03
N SER A 294 -25.50 5.58 -3.24
CA SER A 294 -26.64 6.31 -2.68
C SER A 294 -28.00 5.86 -3.23
N PRO A 295 -29.05 5.84 -2.36
CA PRO A 295 -30.48 5.80 -2.68
C PRO A 295 -30.96 6.79 -3.75
#